data_AF-A0A4Z1GX05-F1
#
_entry.id   AF-A0A4Z1GX05-F1
#
_cell.length_a   1.000
_cell.length_b   1.000
_cell.length_c   1.000
_cell.angle_alpha   90.00
_cell.angle_beta   90.00
_cell.angle_gamma   90.00
#
_symmetry.space_group_name_H-M   'P 1'
#
loop_
_entity.id
_entity.type
_entity.pdbx_description
1 polymer ?
#
loop_
_entity_poly.entity_id
_entity_poly.type
_entity_poly.pdbx_seq_one_letter_code
_entity_poly.pdbx_strand_id
1 'polypeptide(L)'
;MLHTSKSEGNDEEESYPLVESASGSAQVKSLRRFSRQQPDIWIFTTFLLAFLLLASGIRDYVRNKQNLLRQYDYETGFETEWTVAREAIGLKQVKFYGVIRFDDNEKQYVTVSPDGPVYVGPPSPEINDAWQALVHNESIAVTPEEAKEVSDRSAYDKYRGHYIVGLDVLHSLHCLNAICIA
;
A
#
# COMPACT_ATOMS: atom_id res chain seq x y z
N MET A 1 54.79 56.65 -96.71
CA MET A 1 54.38 58.06 -96.63
C MET A 1 52.86 58.08 -96.43
N LEU A 2 52.42 58.54 -95.25
CA LEU A 2 51.13 59.13 -94.81
C LEU A 2 49.74 58.74 -95.43
N HIS A 3 48.81 58.41 -94.50
CA HIS A 3 47.38 58.82 -94.32
C HIS A 3 46.32 58.62 -95.44
N THR A 4 44.99 58.43 -95.22
CA THR A 4 44.06 58.53 -94.05
C THR A 4 42.71 57.82 -94.32
N SER A 5 42.07 57.36 -93.23
CA SER A 5 40.64 57.06 -92.90
C SER A 5 39.54 56.71 -93.92
N LYS A 6 38.74 55.68 -93.57
CA LYS A 6 37.26 55.71 -93.55
C LYS A 6 36.71 54.59 -92.63
N SER A 7 35.59 54.87 -91.95
CA SER A 7 34.83 53.95 -91.07
C SER A 7 33.52 53.48 -91.72
N GLU A 8 33.20 52.19 -91.60
CA GLU A 8 31.87 51.54 -91.51
C GLU A 8 32.09 50.02 -91.67
N GLY A 9 31.31 49.18 -90.98
CA GLY A 9 31.32 47.73 -91.24
C GLY A 9 30.74 46.84 -90.14
N ASN A 10 29.47 46.47 -90.32
CA ASN A 10 28.81 45.17 -90.17
C ASN A 10 29.38 44.05 -89.26
N ASP A 11 28.43 43.48 -88.50
CA ASP A 11 27.98 42.07 -88.44
C ASP A 11 28.98 40.92 -88.20
N GLU A 12 28.61 40.13 -87.19
CA GLU A 12 28.61 38.65 -87.09
C GLU A 12 29.92 37.83 -87.10
N GLU A 13 29.90 36.79 -86.24
CA GLU A 13 30.77 35.58 -86.21
C GLU A 13 32.29 35.83 -86.00
N GLU A 14 33.11 34.95 -85.42
CA GLU A 14 33.08 33.51 -85.25
C GLU A 14 34.14 33.11 -84.19
N SER A 15 33.98 31.87 -83.72
CA SER A 15 34.90 30.96 -83.03
C SER A 15 36.39 31.05 -83.46
N TYR A 16 37.41 30.68 -82.68
CA TYR A 16 37.95 29.30 -82.57
C TYR A 16 39.14 29.20 -81.57
N PRO A 17 39.51 27.98 -81.15
CA PRO A 17 40.30 27.69 -79.94
C PRO A 17 41.78 27.37 -80.24
N LEU A 18 42.60 27.16 -79.20
CA LEU A 18 43.89 26.51 -79.39
C LEU A 18 44.32 25.59 -78.22
N VAL A 19 44.28 24.30 -78.55
CA VAL A 19 45.28 23.24 -78.29
C VAL A 19 45.53 22.79 -76.85
N GLU A 20 45.09 21.55 -76.65
CA GLU A 20 45.40 20.50 -75.69
C GLU A 20 46.92 20.24 -75.50
N SER A 21 47.40 20.15 -74.25
CA SER A 21 48.43 19.18 -73.84
C SER A 21 48.71 19.23 -72.32
N ALA A 22 48.93 18.03 -71.77
CA ALA A 22 49.69 17.71 -70.55
C ALA A 22 49.01 17.86 -69.17
N SER A 23 48.34 16.76 -68.76
CA SER A 23 48.64 15.98 -67.54
C SER A 23 49.31 16.71 -66.36
N GLY A 24 48.59 16.85 -65.23
CA GLY A 24 49.22 17.18 -63.95
C GLY A 24 48.29 17.52 -62.79
N SER A 25 47.64 16.50 -62.22
CA SER A 25 47.25 16.39 -60.80
C SER A 25 46.81 17.65 -60.03
N ALA A 26 45.50 17.87 -59.90
CA ALA A 26 44.92 18.64 -58.80
C ALA A 26 44.04 17.71 -57.93
N GLN A 27 44.57 17.37 -56.76
CA GLN A 27 43.89 16.54 -55.76
C GLN A 27 42.64 17.22 -55.21
N VAL A 28 41.46 16.72 -55.61
CA VAL A 28 40.21 17.00 -54.91
C VAL A 28 40.21 16.19 -53.62
N LYS A 29 40.60 16.83 -52.50
CA LYS A 29 40.46 16.26 -51.16
C LYS A 29 38.97 16.09 -50.89
N SER A 30 38.51 14.84 -50.92
CA SER A 30 37.18 14.46 -50.48
C SER A 30 36.92 14.97 -49.05
N LEU A 31 35.92 15.82 -48.87
CA LEU A 31 35.38 16.14 -47.55
C LEU A 31 34.81 14.85 -46.95
N ARG A 32 35.60 14.17 -46.12
CA ARG A 32 35.09 13.13 -45.24
C ARG A 32 34.07 13.80 -44.31
N ARG A 33 32.78 13.54 -44.55
CA ARG A 33 31.72 13.76 -43.56
C ARG A 33 32.15 13.03 -42.29
N PHE A 34 32.59 13.78 -41.29
CA PHE A 34 32.66 13.27 -39.93
C PHE A 34 31.22 12.99 -39.49
N SER A 35 30.81 11.73 -39.65
CA SER A 35 29.66 11.19 -38.93
C SER A 35 29.97 11.27 -37.44
N ARG A 36 29.49 12.33 -36.80
CA ARG A 36 29.45 12.43 -35.34
C ARG A 36 28.41 11.39 -34.89
N GLN A 37 28.87 10.17 -34.60
CA GLN A 37 28.04 9.17 -33.94
C GLN A 37 27.63 9.75 -32.59
N GLN A 38 26.38 10.21 -32.48
CA GLN A 38 25.75 10.40 -31.18
C GLN A 38 25.76 9.01 -30.53
N PRO A 39 26.38 8.81 -29.35
CA PRO A 39 26.23 7.55 -28.66
C PRO A 39 24.73 7.33 -28.43
N ASP A 40 24.25 6.11 -28.63
CA ASP A 40 22.84 5.77 -28.51
C ASP A 40 22.39 5.81 -27.04
N ILE A 41 22.34 7.01 -26.45
CA ILE A 41 21.93 7.28 -25.07
C ILE A 41 20.56 6.64 -24.79
N TRP A 42 19.70 6.57 -25.80
CA TRP A 42 18.40 5.93 -25.72
C TRP A 42 18.49 4.43 -25.38
N ILE A 43 19.48 3.72 -25.92
CA ILE A 43 19.72 2.30 -25.60
C ILE A 43 20.08 2.15 -24.11
N PHE A 44 20.97 2.99 -23.59
CA PHE A 44 21.31 2.97 -22.16
C PHE A 44 20.11 3.31 -21.26
N THR A 45 19.31 4.31 -21.64
CA THR A 45 18.10 4.68 -20.87
C THR A 45 17.04 3.58 -20.86
N THR A 46 16.86 2.86 -21.98
CA THR A 46 15.88 1.77 -22.06
C THR A 46 16.32 0.57 -21.22
N PHE A 47 17.59 0.18 -21.26
CA PHE A 47 18.12 -0.87 -20.38
C PHE A 47 18.07 -0.47 -18.90
N LEU A 48 18.39 0.78 -18.57
CA LEU A 48 18.29 1.28 -17.19
C LEU A 48 16.84 1.26 -16.68
N LEU A 49 15.89 1.73 -17.49
CA LEU A 49 14.47 1.70 -17.12
C LEU A 49 13.94 0.27 -16.99
N ALA A 50 14.30 -0.63 -17.91
CA ALA A 50 13.95 -2.04 -17.83
C ALA A 50 14.51 -2.70 -16.56
N PHE A 51 15.76 -2.40 -16.22
CA PHE A 51 16.39 -2.88 -14.98
C PHE A 51 15.67 -2.34 -13.74
N LEU A 52 15.32 -1.05 -13.71
CA LEU A 52 14.60 -0.44 -12.58
C LEU A 52 13.21 -1.04 -12.41
N LEU A 53 12.47 -1.27 -13.49
CA LEU A 53 11.15 -1.92 -13.46
C LEU A 53 11.23 -3.37 -13.01
N LEU A 54 12.25 -4.11 -13.46
CA LEU A 54 12.47 -5.49 -13.03
C LEU A 54 12.86 -5.55 -11.56
N ALA A 55 13.73 -4.64 -11.10
CA ALA A 55 14.14 -4.53 -9.70
C ALA A 55 12.98 -4.13 -8.78
N SER A 56 12.11 -3.19 -9.20
CA SER A 56 10.91 -2.84 -8.45
C SER A 56 9.91 -4.00 -8.43
N GLY A 57 9.70 -4.68 -9.56
CA GLY A 57 8.82 -5.85 -9.64
C GLY A 57 9.27 -7.02 -8.76
N ILE A 58 10.58 -7.31 -8.73
CA ILE A 58 11.15 -8.33 -7.83
C ILE A 58 10.97 -7.91 -6.37
N ARG A 59 11.27 -6.64 -6.04
CA ARG A 59 11.08 -6.13 -4.67
C ARG A 59 9.62 -6.25 -4.23
N ASP A 60 8.68 -5.86 -5.09
CA ASP A 60 7.26 -5.94 -4.81
C ASP A 60 6.77 -7.39 -4.70
N TYR A 61 7.27 -8.29 -5.55
CA TYR A 61 6.99 -9.73 -5.47
C TYR A 61 7.46 -10.32 -4.14
N VAL A 62 8.70 -10.02 -3.72
CA VAL A 62 9.25 -10.50 -2.45
C VAL A 62 8.46 -9.92 -1.26
N ARG A 63 8.19 -8.61 -1.27
CA ARG A 63 7.39 -7.93 -0.23
C ARG A 63 5.98 -8.51 -0.13
N ASN A 64 5.31 -8.72 -1.26
CA ASN A 64 3.97 -9.28 -1.29
C ASN A 64 3.95 -10.72 -0.79
N LYS A 65 4.94 -11.54 -1.17
CA LYS A 65 5.09 -12.91 -0.66
C LYS A 65 5.34 -12.91 0.84
N GLN A 66 6.17 -12.01 1.36
CA GLN A 66 6.39 -11.85 2.79
C GLN A 66 5.10 -11.44 3.53
N ASN A 67 4.31 -10.53 2.96
CA ASN A 67 3.03 -10.12 3.55
C ASN A 67 2.00 -11.26 3.55
N LEU A 68 1.96 -12.08 2.50
CA LEU A 68 1.11 -13.28 2.44
C LEU A 68 1.54 -14.34 3.45
N LEU A 69 2.85 -14.53 3.65
CA LEU A 69 3.38 -15.45 4.66
C LEU A 69 3.16 -14.95 6.09
N ARG A 70 2.99 -13.64 6.27
CA ARG A 70 2.65 -12.97 7.53
C ARG A 70 1.13 -12.94 7.73
N GLN A 71 0.43 -13.99 7.30
CA GLN A 71 -1.00 -14.15 7.51
C GLN A 71 -1.25 -14.34 9.01
N TYR A 72 -1.70 -13.27 9.64
CA TYR A 72 -2.32 -13.33 10.95
C TYR A 72 -3.79 -13.69 10.76
N ASP A 73 -4.29 -14.60 11.57
CA ASP A 73 -5.71 -14.93 11.65
C ASP A 73 -6.12 -15.08 13.12
N TYR A 74 -7.39 -15.37 13.35
CA TYR A 74 -7.91 -15.57 14.71
C TYR A 74 -7.30 -16.79 15.42
N GLU A 75 -6.72 -17.74 14.69
CA GLU A 75 -6.13 -18.96 15.27
C GLU A 75 -4.66 -18.76 15.66
N THR A 76 -3.92 -18.00 14.86
CA THR A 76 -2.49 -17.73 15.01
C THR A 76 -2.20 -16.40 15.72
N GLY A 77 -3.22 -15.55 15.86
CA GLY A 77 -3.17 -14.27 16.53
C GLY A 77 -2.62 -13.15 15.67
N PHE A 78 -2.91 -11.90 16.05
CA PHE A 78 -2.43 -10.69 15.37
C PHE A 78 -1.15 -10.12 16.00
N GLU A 79 -0.38 -9.34 15.23
CA GLU A 79 0.81 -8.62 15.70
C GLU A 79 0.53 -7.70 16.90
N THR A 80 -0.68 -7.14 16.96
CA THR A 80 -1.13 -6.22 18.01
C THR A 80 -1.64 -6.94 19.27
N GLU A 81 -1.75 -8.27 19.24
CA GLU A 81 -2.18 -9.02 20.42
C GLU A 81 -1.10 -9.04 21.48
N TRP A 82 -1.57 -9.05 22.73
CA TRP A 82 -0.72 -9.24 23.88
C TRP A 82 -0.23 -10.69 23.93
N THR A 83 1.07 -10.89 23.78
CA THR A 83 1.64 -12.22 23.50
C THR A 83 1.38 -13.22 24.61
N VAL A 84 1.43 -12.76 25.87
CA VAL A 84 1.19 -13.55 27.08
C VAL A 84 -0.23 -14.13 27.12
N ALA A 85 -1.21 -13.41 26.57
CA ALA A 85 -2.60 -13.85 26.59
C ALA A 85 -2.92 -14.93 25.53
N ARG A 86 -2.07 -15.13 24.52
CA ARG A 86 -2.37 -16.01 23.38
C ARG A 86 -2.65 -17.45 23.79
N GLU A 87 -1.88 -17.98 24.75
CA GLU A 87 -2.08 -19.35 25.24
C GLU A 87 -3.41 -19.52 26.00
N ALA A 88 -3.98 -18.43 26.52
CA ALA A 88 -5.25 -18.43 27.23
C ALA A 88 -6.45 -18.14 26.32
N ILE A 89 -6.24 -17.71 25.07
CA ILE A 89 -7.29 -17.37 24.12
C ILE A 89 -7.58 -18.59 23.23
N GLY A 90 -8.86 -18.94 23.12
CA GLY A 90 -9.33 -20.01 22.25
C GLY A 90 -10.49 -19.56 21.38
N LEU A 91 -10.59 -20.14 20.19
CA LEU A 91 -11.72 -19.89 19.30
C LEU A 91 -12.86 -20.86 19.58
N LYS A 92 -14.08 -20.32 19.54
CA LYS A 92 -15.30 -21.09 19.62
C LYS A 92 -16.24 -20.67 18.50
N GLN A 93 -16.60 -21.62 17.65
CA GLN A 93 -17.67 -21.40 16.68
C GLN A 93 -19.01 -21.39 17.41
N VAL A 94 -19.76 -20.29 17.26
CA VAL A 94 -21.10 -20.14 17.84
C VAL A 94 -22.07 -19.61 16.80
N LYS A 95 -23.34 -19.96 16.95
CA LYS A 95 -24.40 -19.33 16.17
C LYS A 95 -24.71 -17.96 16.77
N PHE A 96 -24.67 -16.92 15.95
CA PHE A 96 -24.99 -15.57 16.39
C PHE A 96 -26.51 -15.36 16.49
N TYR A 97 -26.93 -14.74 17.60
CA TYR A 97 -28.29 -14.29 17.89
C TYR A 97 -28.22 -12.80 18.24
N GLY A 98 -29.33 -12.08 18.15
CA GLY A 98 -29.39 -10.63 18.37
C GLY A 98 -29.78 -9.82 17.13
N VAL A 99 -30.05 -10.50 16.01
CA VAL A 99 -30.60 -9.86 14.81
C VAL A 99 -32.05 -9.46 15.06
N ILE A 100 -32.41 -8.23 14.67
CA ILE A 100 -33.79 -7.74 14.65
C ILE A 100 -34.52 -8.36 13.45
N ARG A 101 -35.67 -8.97 13.70
CA ARG A 101 -36.56 -9.55 12.68
C ARG A 101 -37.97 -9.01 12.84
N PHE A 102 -38.78 -9.21 11.81
CA PHE A 102 -40.19 -8.87 11.80
C PHE A 102 -41.01 -10.15 11.82
N ASP A 103 -42.09 -10.18 12.60
CA ASP A 103 -43.08 -11.25 12.54
C ASP A 103 -44.11 -10.99 11.42
N ASP A 104 -45.08 -11.90 11.27
CA ASP A 104 -46.13 -11.81 10.24
C ASP A 104 -47.03 -10.57 10.39
N ASN A 105 -47.00 -9.91 11.56
CA ASN A 105 -47.74 -8.69 11.86
C ASN A 105 -46.84 -7.44 11.76
N GLU A 106 -45.68 -7.54 11.12
CA GLU A 106 -44.67 -6.49 10.98
C GLU A 106 -44.11 -5.98 12.33
N LYS A 107 -44.25 -6.75 13.40
CA LYS A 107 -43.71 -6.39 14.71
C LYS A 107 -42.25 -6.83 14.80
N GLN A 108 -41.41 -5.90 15.24
CA GLN A 108 -39.99 -6.17 15.45
C GLN A 108 -39.75 -7.02 16.70
N TYR A 109 -38.85 -7.99 16.59
CA TYR A 109 -38.34 -8.78 17.71
C TYR A 109 -36.85 -9.07 17.54
N VAL A 110 -36.14 -9.20 18.65
CA VAL A 110 -34.73 -9.60 18.66
C VAL A 110 -34.65 -11.12 18.77
N THR A 111 -33.85 -11.73 17.90
CA THR A 111 -33.59 -13.17 17.97
C THR A 111 -32.77 -13.50 19.22
N VAL A 112 -33.26 -14.44 20.03
CA VAL A 112 -32.58 -14.90 21.25
C VAL A 112 -32.13 -16.36 21.08
N SER A 113 -31.02 -16.70 21.72
CA SER A 113 -30.57 -18.08 21.79
C SER A 113 -31.53 -18.89 22.68
N PRO A 114 -32.00 -20.08 22.25
CA PRO A 114 -32.86 -20.93 23.08
C PRO A 114 -32.18 -21.37 24.39
N ASP A 115 -30.86 -21.59 24.33
CA ASP A 115 -30.07 -22.14 25.44
C ASP A 115 -29.17 -21.07 26.10
N GLY A 116 -29.32 -19.80 25.71
CA GLY A 116 -28.45 -18.72 26.14
C GLY A 116 -29.15 -17.71 27.06
N PRO A 117 -28.37 -16.93 27.84
CA PRO A 117 -28.91 -15.83 28.61
C PRO A 117 -29.55 -14.76 27.72
N VAL A 118 -30.57 -14.09 28.26
CA VAL A 118 -31.25 -12.96 27.63
C VAL A 118 -30.71 -11.67 28.23
N TYR A 119 -30.33 -10.72 27.37
CA TYR A 119 -29.74 -9.44 27.79
C TYR A 119 -30.63 -8.22 27.49
N VAL A 120 -31.78 -8.43 26.84
CA VAL A 120 -32.68 -7.36 26.40
C VAL A 120 -34.14 -7.73 26.69
N GLY A 121 -34.94 -6.74 27.03
CA GLY A 121 -36.36 -6.92 27.34
C GLY A 121 -36.82 -6.01 28.49
N PRO A 122 -38.04 -6.21 28.99
CA PRO A 122 -38.48 -5.57 30.23
C PRO A 122 -37.53 -5.91 31.39
N PRO A 123 -37.24 -4.98 32.30
CA PRO A 123 -36.36 -5.25 33.44
C PRO A 123 -36.84 -6.48 34.23
N SER A 124 -35.93 -7.43 34.46
CA SER A 124 -36.18 -8.62 35.25
C SER A 124 -34.92 -9.04 36.02
N PRO A 125 -35.05 -9.74 37.16
CA PRO A 125 -33.89 -10.26 37.89
C PRO A 125 -32.99 -11.12 37.02
N GLU A 126 -33.56 -11.94 36.15
CA GLU A 126 -32.81 -12.85 35.28
C GLU A 126 -31.93 -12.10 34.27
N ILE A 127 -32.42 -10.98 33.71
CA ILE A 127 -31.64 -10.14 32.80
C ILE A 127 -30.51 -9.43 33.57
N ASN A 128 -30.80 -8.92 34.78
CA ASN A 128 -29.78 -8.28 35.61
C ASN A 128 -28.66 -9.27 35.99
N ASP A 129 -29.01 -10.49 36.39
CA ASP A 129 -28.05 -11.53 36.74
C ASP A 129 -27.20 -11.94 35.53
N ALA A 130 -27.80 -12.04 34.34
CA ALA A 130 -27.09 -12.28 33.10
C ALA A 130 -26.08 -11.16 32.79
N TRP A 131 -26.47 -9.89 32.94
CA TRP A 131 -25.58 -8.75 32.76
C TRP A 131 -24.43 -8.75 33.77
N GLN A 132 -24.72 -8.98 35.05
CA GLN A 132 -23.69 -9.06 36.09
C GLN A 132 -22.69 -10.18 35.80
N ALA A 133 -23.16 -11.36 35.41
CA ALA A 133 -22.30 -12.47 35.03
C ALA A 133 -21.41 -12.15 33.81
N LEU A 134 -21.92 -11.38 32.85
CA LEU A 134 -21.18 -10.98 31.64
C LEU A 134 -20.03 -10.01 31.96
N VAL A 135 -20.20 -9.09 32.91
CA VAL A 135 -19.21 -8.04 33.22
C VAL A 135 -18.36 -8.31 34.47
N HIS A 136 -18.64 -9.38 35.23
CA HIS A 136 -18.04 -9.68 36.54
C HIS A 136 -16.50 -9.63 36.60
N ASN A 137 -15.81 -9.95 35.49
CA ASN A 137 -14.34 -10.04 35.42
C ASN A 137 -13.72 -9.01 34.45
N GLU A 138 -14.19 -7.77 34.48
CA GLU A 138 -13.66 -6.70 33.64
C GLU A 138 -12.19 -6.31 33.94
N SER A 139 -11.73 -6.61 35.15
CA SER A 139 -10.37 -6.32 35.62
C SER A 139 -9.61 -7.59 35.90
N ILE A 140 -8.46 -7.75 35.25
CA ILE A 140 -7.57 -8.90 35.35
C ILE A 140 -6.28 -8.43 36.01
N ALA A 141 -5.90 -9.06 37.11
CA ALA A 141 -4.63 -8.81 37.77
C ALA A 141 -3.52 -9.62 37.10
N VAL A 142 -2.41 -8.96 36.75
CA VAL A 142 -1.29 -9.55 36.02
C VAL A 142 0.03 -9.14 36.65
N THR A 143 1.01 -10.02 36.62
CA THR A 143 2.35 -9.76 37.18
C THR A 143 3.08 -8.64 36.40
N PRO A 144 4.06 -7.96 37.00
CA PRO A 144 4.90 -7.00 36.30
C PRO A 144 5.58 -7.58 35.05
N GLU A 145 5.96 -8.85 35.09
CA GLU A 145 6.57 -9.57 33.98
C GLU A 145 5.59 -9.76 32.82
N GLU A 146 4.36 -10.19 33.11
CA GLU A 146 3.29 -10.36 32.11
C GLU A 146 2.87 -9.00 31.52
N ALA A 147 2.84 -7.96 32.34
CA ALA A 147 2.43 -6.62 31.95
C ALA A 147 3.45 -5.89 31.07
N LYS A 148 4.64 -6.43 30.82
CA LYS A 148 5.75 -5.71 30.18
C LYS A 148 5.35 -5.01 28.85
N GLU A 149 4.54 -5.68 28.03
CA GLU A 149 4.05 -5.17 26.73
C GLU A 149 2.87 -4.20 26.82
N VAL A 150 2.22 -4.13 27.99
CA VAL A 150 0.98 -3.37 28.20
C VAL A 150 1.07 -2.39 29.36
N SER A 151 2.23 -2.31 30.02
CA SER A 151 2.42 -1.55 31.27
C SER A 151 2.17 -0.05 31.13
N ASP A 152 2.36 0.51 29.93
CA ASP A 152 2.10 1.90 29.58
C ASP A 152 0.60 2.25 29.50
N ARG A 153 -0.24 1.23 29.26
CA ARG A 153 -1.70 1.32 29.16
C ARG A 153 -2.42 0.58 30.29
N SER A 154 -1.69 0.21 31.35
CA SER A 154 -2.20 -0.55 32.49
C SER A 154 -2.07 0.24 33.78
N ALA A 155 -2.98 0.01 34.73
CA ALA A 155 -2.90 0.62 36.05
C ALA A 155 -2.06 -0.24 36.98
N TYR A 156 -1.04 0.32 37.64
CA TYR A 156 -0.24 -0.41 38.62
C TYR A 156 -0.82 -0.25 40.03
N ASP A 157 -1.22 -1.37 40.67
CA ASP A 157 -1.61 -1.41 42.07
C ASP A 157 -0.36 -1.52 42.95
N LYS A 158 0.04 -0.39 43.55
CA LYS A 158 1.21 -0.31 44.44
C LYS A 158 1.07 -1.11 45.73
N TYR A 159 -0.15 -1.38 46.20
CA TYR A 159 -0.38 -2.10 47.44
C TYR A 159 -0.29 -3.62 47.24
N ARG A 160 -0.72 -4.08 46.07
CA ARG A 160 -0.75 -5.51 45.73
C ARG A 160 0.40 -5.97 44.85
N GLY A 161 1.17 -5.04 44.29
CA GLY A 161 2.36 -5.33 43.51
C GLY A 161 2.10 -5.91 42.12
N HIS A 162 0.93 -5.62 41.54
CA HIS A 162 0.52 -6.13 40.22
C HIS A 162 -0.05 -5.03 39.34
N TYR A 163 -0.12 -5.28 38.04
CA TYR A 163 -0.86 -4.45 37.10
C TYR A 163 -2.30 -4.95 36.98
N ILE A 164 -3.21 -4.02 36.71
CA ILE A 164 -4.58 -4.31 36.34
C ILE A 164 -4.74 -4.00 34.86
N VAL A 165 -5.20 -5.00 34.12
CA VAL A 165 -5.54 -4.91 32.69
C VAL A 165 -7.01 -5.26 32.51
N GLY A 166 -7.62 -4.83 31.41
CA GLY A 166 -9.01 -5.14 31.10
C GLY A 166 -9.20 -5.29 29.60
N LEU A 167 -10.20 -6.08 29.20
CA LEU A 167 -10.63 -6.14 27.81
C LEU A 167 -11.49 -4.91 27.49
N ASP A 168 -11.15 -4.19 26.44
CA ASP A 168 -11.85 -2.96 26.03
C ASP A 168 -13.35 -3.17 25.77
N VAL A 169 -13.71 -4.35 25.25
CA VAL A 169 -15.12 -4.74 25.06
C VAL A 169 -15.88 -4.82 26.40
N LEU A 170 -15.24 -5.30 27.47
CA LEU A 170 -15.85 -5.36 28.80
C LEU A 170 -16.01 -3.95 29.39
N HIS A 171 -15.07 -3.04 29.14
CA HIS A 171 -15.20 -1.63 29.55
C HIS A 171 -16.40 -0.95 28.87
N SER A 172 -16.61 -1.23 27.59
CA SER A 172 -17.79 -0.74 26.84
C SER A 172 -19.09 -1.31 27.42
N LEU A 173 -19.12 -2.60 27.73
CA LEU A 173 -20.29 -3.28 28.31
C LEU A 173 -20.60 -2.81 29.75
N HIS A 174 -19.58 -2.57 30.57
CA HIS A 174 -19.73 -2.02 31.91
C HIS A 174 -20.45 -0.66 31.88
N CYS A 175 -20.01 0.24 30.99
CA CYS A 175 -20.63 1.55 30.84
C CYS A 175 -22.08 1.46 30.39
N LEU A 176 -22.41 0.49 29.51
CA LEU A 176 -23.79 0.25 29.10
C LEU A 176 -24.65 -0.30 30.25
N ASN A 177 -24.10 -1.23 31.03
CA ASN A 177 -24.78 -1.80 32.18
C ASN A 177 -25.16 -0.73 33.23
N ALA A 178 -24.32 0.28 33.43
CA ALA A 178 -24.62 1.40 34.31
C ALA A 178 -25.90 2.17 33.92
N ILE A 179 -26.31 2.13 32.65
CA ILE A 179 -27.55 2.74 32.15
C ILE A 179 -28.75 1.81 32.39
N CYS A 180 -28.54 0.49 32.37
CA CYS A 180 -29.61 -0.51 32.54
C CYS A 180 -30.00 -0.78 34.00
N ILE A 181 -29.10 -0.53 34.96
CA ILE A 181 -29.32 -0.77 36.40
C ILE A 181 -29.82 0.48 37.15
N ALA A 182 -29.77 1.65 36.52
CA ALA A 182 -30.28 2.93 37.07
C ALA A 182 -31.81 3.04 36.95
#